data_AF-A0A930K694-F1
#
_entry.id   AF-A0A930K694-F1
#
_cell.length_a   1.000
_cell.length_b   1.000
_cell.length_c   1.000
_cell.angle_alpha   90.00
_cell.angle_beta   90.00
_cell.angle_gamma   90.00
#
_symmetry.space_group_name_H-M   'P 1'
#
loop_
_entity.id
_entity.type
_entity.pdbx_description
1 polymer ?
#
loop_
_entity_poly.entity_id
_entity_poly.type
_entity_poly.pdbx_seq_one_letter_code
_entity_poly.pdbx_strand_id
1 'polypeptide(L)'
;MKRTLFSICALVLSLTASAQIIKDTPKGKLIENLYRSSKSWVKKGWTGVQQGRYEGIVSKIVIGEDGCIYIYNPLSGLDSKSWLKLEKQADGKYRAKLPQAIYTDDLGGDDDEEESSERTITLNRMVSSDDGKNYEPVGAAMNYVDFTWENNKLVMKGMGQKAKIWGAAYENSWQNNYGGDWALTIEPLGEQLITPPATATKSQYTVTSKSDPSPRIVEAMTDNNDIYIKGLFKAEKLANVWVKLTKQGDKAVMPTNQYLGITQRTDFKRIDSDKSEYHTFAAAFENETKAAENLEFSIDATGKLTASKILRTSLGKASNDNITGEDYVESYDGLTLTPYVQKEVGAPATPEYFYLTSTPNYDNTSNEIKLAFYVKNADVNGNVLDPEKMYYNVYINGSTEPFKFKKSASQYNDMHEDEMTNIPFNYKDKRNYDFKVIDNLRILHFYDSSITRLKVVMVYESDGKKYSSEPMVATLPTDGIESANFNKTTTEKYYTVDGRQIQKLQKGLNIIKSSDGSTRKVVVK
;
A
#
# COMPACT_ATOMS: atom_id res chain seq x y z
N MET A 1 -58.22 66.60 -11.66
CA MET A 1 -58.61 65.87 -10.44
C MET A 1 -58.97 64.44 -10.84
N LYS A 2 -58.21 63.45 -10.34
CA LYS A 2 -58.48 62.00 -10.21
C LYS A 2 -57.17 61.24 -10.41
N ARG A 3 -56.52 60.94 -9.29
CA ARG A 3 -55.43 59.98 -9.15
C ARG A 3 -56.06 58.59 -9.06
N THR A 4 -55.67 57.69 -9.94
CA THR A 4 -56.01 56.27 -9.84
C THR A 4 -54.83 55.57 -9.17
N LEU A 5 -55.00 55.16 -7.91
CA LEU A 5 -54.10 54.24 -7.24
C LEU A 5 -54.27 52.85 -7.88
N PHE A 6 -53.19 52.28 -8.41
CA PHE A 6 -53.07 50.83 -8.55
C PHE A 6 -52.13 50.35 -7.45
N SER A 7 -52.70 49.66 -6.48
CA SER A 7 -51.99 48.93 -5.44
C SER A 7 -51.49 47.62 -6.04
N ILE A 8 -50.19 47.51 -6.30
CA ILE A 8 -49.54 46.23 -6.60
C ILE A 8 -49.04 45.68 -5.27
N CYS A 9 -49.78 44.71 -4.72
CA CYS A 9 -49.27 43.82 -3.68
C CYS A 9 -48.14 42.98 -4.28
N ALA A 10 -46.89 43.39 -4.06
CA ALA A 10 -45.73 42.53 -4.26
C ALA A 10 -45.77 41.44 -3.18
N LEU A 11 -46.27 40.27 -3.54
CA LEU A 11 -46.08 39.04 -2.79
C LEU A 11 -44.57 38.75 -2.82
N VAL A 12 -43.85 39.14 -1.77
CA VAL A 12 -42.46 38.74 -1.57
C VAL A 12 -42.48 37.26 -1.23
N LEU A 13 -42.35 36.42 -2.26
CA LEU A 13 -41.86 35.06 -2.10
C LEU A 13 -40.44 35.18 -1.55
N SER A 14 -40.31 35.04 -0.23
CA SER A 14 -39.04 34.72 0.40
C SER A 14 -38.63 33.32 -0.08
N LEU A 15 -38.01 33.25 -1.25
CA LEU A 15 -37.14 32.12 -1.58
C LEU A 15 -36.07 32.12 -0.49
N THR A 16 -36.20 31.19 0.46
CA THR A 16 -35.06 30.76 1.26
C THR A 16 -34.01 30.33 0.26
N ALA A 17 -32.97 31.15 0.06
CA ALA A 17 -31.82 30.76 -0.72
C ALA A 17 -31.32 29.45 -0.11
N SER A 18 -31.56 28.32 -0.79
CA SER A 18 -30.81 27.11 -0.52
C SER A 18 -29.35 27.52 -0.56
N ALA A 19 -28.62 27.37 0.55
CA ALA A 19 -27.26 27.84 0.66
C ALA A 19 -26.45 27.17 -0.46
N GLN A 20 -26.11 27.93 -1.50
CA GLN A 20 -25.40 27.39 -2.66
C GLN A 20 -24.01 26.91 -2.20
N ILE A 21 -23.65 25.67 -2.55
CA ILE A 21 -22.31 25.16 -2.27
C ILE A 21 -21.30 25.95 -3.10
N ILE A 22 -20.29 26.52 -2.44
CA ILE A 22 -19.23 27.28 -3.11
C ILE A 22 -18.22 26.29 -3.67
N LYS A 23 -18.33 25.95 -4.96
CA LYS A 23 -17.40 25.03 -5.66
C LYS A 23 -16.24 25.77 -6.30
N ASP A 24 -16.52 26.89 -6.95
CA ASP A 24 -15.50 27.72 -7.59
C ASP A 24 -14.59 28.39 -6.56
N THR A 25 -13.32 28.56 -6.92
CA THR A 25 -12.35 29.28 -6.08
C THR A 25 -12.81 30.73 -5.91
N PRO A 26 -13.06 31.21 -4.68
CA PRO A 26 -13.46 32.59 -4.45
C PRO A 26 -12.41 33.59 -4.94
N LYS A 27 -12.85 34.78 -5.36
CA LYS A 27 -11.95 35.85 -5.78
C LYS A 27 -11.12 36.35 -4.59
N GLY A 28 -9.81 36.42 -4.77
CA GLY A 28 -8.90 36.89 -3.74
C GLY A 28 -7.52 36.24 -3.84
N LYS A 29 -6.74 36.36 -2.77
CA LYS A 29 -5.41 35.75 -2.69
C LYS A 29 -5.55 34.30 -2.22
N LEU A 30 -5.32 33.36 -3.14
CA LEU A 30 -5.19 31.94 -2.82
C LEU A 30 -3.87 31.67 -2.08
N ILE A 31 -3.95 30.92 -0.99
CA ILE A 31 -2.80 30.44 -0.21
C ILE A 31 -2.92 28.93 -0.11
N GLU A 32 -1.99 28.21 -0.72
CA GLU A 32 -1.98 26.75 -0.81
C GLU A 32 -0.87 26.14 0.04
N ASN A 33 -0.80 24.81 0.06
CA ASN A 33 0.22 24.04 0.78
C ASN A 33 0.27 24.36 2.29
N LEU A 34 -0.91 24.59 2.87
CA LEU A 34 -1.06 24.88 4.30
C LEU A 34 -1.16 23.58 5.11
N TYR A 35 -0.59 23.61 6.29
CA TYR A 35 -0.66 22.56 7.27
C TYR A 35 -1.91 22.71 8.13
N ARG A 36 -2.85 21.77 8.01
CA ARG A 36 -4.03 21.70 8.89
C ARG A 36 -3.86 20.65 9.97
N SER A 37 -4.32 20.99 11.16
CA SER A 37 -4.36 20.09 12.29
C SER A 37 -5.68 20.20 13.04
N SER A 38 -6.32 19.06 13.35
CA SER A 38 -7.62 19.02 14.02
C SER A 38 -7.72 17.87 15.02
N LYS A 39 -8.19 18.13 16.25
CA LYS A 39 -8.76 17.06 17.09
C LYS A 39 -10.16 16.73 16.58
N SER A 40 -10.40 15.46 16.27
CA SER A 40 -11.57 15.04 15.49
C SER A 40 -12.05 13.65 15.87
N TRP A 41 -13.29 13.34 15.49
CA TRP A 41 -13.70 11.98 15.18
C TRP A 41 -13.05 11.59 13.85
N VAL A 42 -12.04 10.74 13.92
CA VAL A 42 -11.27 10.26 12.77
C VAL A 42 -11.92 8.99 12.25
N LYS A 43 -11.99 8.84 10.92
CA LYS A 43 -12.52 7.64 10.27
C LYS A 43 -11.76 6.40 10.71
N LYS A 44 -12.52 5.35 11.06
CA LYS A 44 -12.04 4.01 11.38
C LYS A 44 -12.77 2.99 10.50
N GLY A 45 -12.07 2.50 9.47
CA GLY A 45 -12.68 1.64 8.47
C GLY A 45 -13.68 2.38 7.58
N TRP A 46 -14.73 1.68 7.14
CA TRP A 46 -15.72 2.20 6.20
C TRP A 46 -16.84 3.00 6.87
N THR A 47 -17.30 2.56 8.03
CA THR A 47 -18.52 3.10 8.69
C THR A 47 -18.25 3.64 10.09
N GLY A 48 -17.06 3.41 10.65
CA GLY A 48 -16.74 3.78 12.02
C GLY A 48 -16.00 5.11 12.13
N VAL A 49 -16.08 5.71 13.32
CA VAL A 49 -15.20 6.79 13.76
C VAL A 49 -14.63 6.49 15.14
N GLN A 50 -13.47 7.06 15.44
CA GLN A 50 -12.86 7.02 16.77
C GLN A 50 -12.29 8.38 17.14
N GLN A 51 -12.18 8.65 18.44
CA GLN A 51 -11.56 9.88 18.91
C GLN A 51 -10.09 9.88 18.48
N GLY A 52 -9.65 10.94 17.83
CA GLY A 52 -8.28 11.05 17.35
C GLY A 52 -7.94 12.45 16.87
N ARG A 53 -7.01 12.49 15.92
CA ARG A 53 -6.50 13.72 15.34
C ARG A 53 -6.26 13.52 13.84
N TYR A 54 -6.68 14.48 13.05
CA TYR A 54 -6.18 14.67 11.70
C TYR A 54 -5.00 15.63 11.79
N GLU A 55 -3.80 15.14 11.51
CA GLU A 55 -2.57 15.92 11.56
C GLU A 55 -1.99 16.09 10.16
N GLY A 56 -1.63 17.32 9.82
CA GLY A 56 -0.92 17.63 8.58
C GLY A 56 -1.74 17.44 7.32
N ILE A 57 -3.07 17.57 7.37
CA ILE A 57 -3.88 17.62 6.15
C ILE A 57 -3.41 18.81 5.30
N VAL A 58 -3.19 18.56 4.01
CA VAL A 58 -2.89 19.61 3.04
C VAL A 58 -4.14 20.45 2.85
N SER A 59 -4.04 21.73 3.19
CA SER A 59 -5.15 22.67 3.16
C SER A 59 -4.81 23.87 2.30
N LYS A 60 -5.85 24.60 1.91
CA LYS A 60 -5.73 25.90 1.27
C LYS A 60 -6.85 26.84 1.71
N ILE A 61 -6.55 28.13 1.68
CA ILE A 61 -7.52 29.19 1.97
C ILE A 61 -7.48 30.27 0.90
N VAL A 62 -8.56 31.02 0.76
CA VAL A 62 -8.57 32.30 0.03
C VAL A 62 -8.78 33.43 1.02
N ILE A 63 -7.91 34.44 0.97
CA ILE A 63 -8.18 35.75 1.55
C ILE A 63 -8.97 36.55 0.51
N GLY A 64 -10.28 36.63 0.70
CA GLY A 64 -11.22 37.20 -0.25
C GLY A 64 -11.05 38.70 -0.43
N GLU A 65 -11.37 39.21 -1.64
CA GLU A 65 -11.46 40.65 -1.90
C GLU A 65 -12.55 41.33 -1.06
N ASP A 66 -13.54 40.55 -0.62
CA ASP A 66 -14.60 40.97 0.31
C ASP A 66 -14.15 41.01 1.79
N GLY A 67 -12.87 40.74 2.05
CA GLY A 67 -12.28 40.69 3.38
C GLY A 67 -12.63 39.42 4.17
N CYS A 68 -13.36 38.46 3.59
CA CYS A 68 -13.65 37.17 4.20
C CYS A 68 -12.50 36.17 4.01
N ILE A 69 -12.51 35.10 4.80
CA ILE A 69 -11.63 33.95 4.60
C ILE A 69 -12.47 32.79 4.11
N TYR A 70 -11.97 32.06 3.11
CA TYR A 70 -12.62 30.85 2.62
C TYR A 70 -11.72 29.65 2.88
N ILE A 71 -12.24 28.62 3.55
CA ILE A 71 -11.51 27.38 3.82
C ILE A 71 -11.94 26.32 2.81
N TYR A 72 -10.99 25.75 2.06
CA TYR A 72 -11.25 24.61 1.17
C TYR A 72 -11.33 23.30 1.96
N ASN A 73 -12.25 22.41 1.60
CA ASN A 73 -12.53 21.16 2.31
C ASN A 73 -12.67 21.40 3.83
N PRO A 74 -13.70 22.13 4.28
CA PRO A 74 -13.75 22.72 5.62
C PRO A 74 -13.91 21.72 6.77
N LEU A 75 -14.11 20.43 6.50
CA LEU A 75 -14.20 19.36 7.49
C LEU A 75 -13.09 18.33 7.22
N SER A 76 -12.30 18.01 8.24
CA SER A 76 -11.06 17.22 8.07
C SER A 76 -11.28 15.79 7.55
N GLY A 77 -12.42 15.17 7.87
CA GLY A 77 -12.76 13.81 7.40
C GLY A 77 -13.43 13.75 6.02
N LEU A 78 -13.58 14.87 5.33
CA LEU A 78 -14.38 14.98 4.10
C LEU A 78 -13.67 15.80 3.01
N ASP A 79 -13.37 15.14 1.89
CA ASP A 79 -12.95 15.81 0.65
C ASP A 79 -14.19 16.38 -0.07
N SER A 80 -14.74 17.47 0.47
CA SER A 80 -16.00 18.07 -0.01
C SER A 80 -15.88 18.77 -1.36
N LYS A 81 -14.64 19.05 -1.79
CA LYS A 81 -14.27 19.84 -2.97
C LYS A 81 -15.04 21.15 -3.03
N SER A 82 -15.08 21.86 -1.90
CA SER A 82 -15.86 23.08 -1.72
C SER A 82 -15.21 24.02 -0.73
N TRP A 83 -15.69 25.25 -0.73
CA TRP A 83 -15.24 26.32 0.14
C TRP A 83 -16.31 26.66 1.17
N LEU A 84 -15.88 26.95 2.40
CA LEU A 84 -16.74 27.52 3.42
C LEU A 84 -16.29 28.94 3.76
N LYS A 85 -17.26 29.85 3.83
CA LYS A 85 -17.04 31.27 4.09
C LYS A 85 -16.96 31.55 5.59
N LEU A 86 -15.92 32.29 5.97
CA LEU A 86 -15.76 32.94 7.26
C LEU A 86 -15.87 34.46 7.09
N GLU A 87 -16.91 35.05 7.67
CA GLU A 87 -17.13 36.49 7.63
C GLU A 87 -16.21 37.22 8.60
N LYS A 88 -15.57 38.29 8.13
CA LYS A 88 -14.75 39.16 8.97
C LYS A 88 -15.59 39.77 10.10
N GLN A 89 -15.05 39.75 11.31
CA GLN A 89 -15.59 40.37 12.51
C GLN A 89 -14.62 41.47 12.99
N ALA A 90 -14.98 42.17 14.06
CA ALA A 90 -14.09 43.10 14.75
C ALA A 90 -12.83 42.40 15.29
N ASP A 91 -11.78 43.18 15.56
CA ASP A 91 -10.55 42.73 16.24
C ASP A 91 -9.83 41.53 15.59
N GLY A 92 -9.88 41.44 14.25
CA GLY A 92 -9.19 40.38 13.50
C GLY A 92 -9.80 38.98 13.67
N LYS A 93 -11.04 38.90 14.17
CA LYS A 93 -11.82 37.66 14.27
C LYS A 93 -12.56 37.39 12.97
N TYR A 94 -12.91 36.14 12.76
CA TYR A 94 -13.73 35.67 11.64
C TYR A 94 -14.79 34.72 12.17
N ARG A 95 -15.94 34.65 11.50
CA ARG A 95 -17.07 33.83 11.92
C ARG A 95 -17.63 33.02 10.77
N ALA A 96 -17.69 31.71 10.95
CA ALA A 96 -18.57 30.86 10.16
C ALA A 96 -19.99 30.98 10.72
N LYS A 97 -20.90 31.61 9.98
CA LYS A 97 -22.34 31.50 10.26
C LYS A 97 -22.84 30.18 9.68
N LEU A 98 -23.54 29.37 10.45
CA LEU A 98 -23.96 28.02 10.08
C LEU A 98 -25.49 27.89 10.19
N PRO A 99 -26.13 26.96 9.44
CA PRO A 99 -25.53 26.00 8.51
C PRO A 99 -24.97 26.64 7.24
N GLN A 100 -23.92 26.03 6.67
CA GLN A 100 -23.47 26.27 5.29
C GLN A 100 -23.41 24.94 4.54
N ALA A 101 -23.97 24.87 3.33
CA ALA A 101 -23.87 23.67 2.50
C ALA A 101 -22.44 23.49 1.99
N ILE A 102 -21.92 22.27 2.08
CA ILE A 102 -20.53 21.98 1.73
C ILE A 102 -20.39 20.82 0.74
N TYR A 103 -21.34 19.90 0.67
CA TYR A 103 -21.17 18.66 -0.09
C TYR A 103 -22.52 18.12 -0.54
N THR A 104 -22.53 17.36 -1.63
CA THR A 104 -23.68 16.55 -2.03
C THR A 104 -23.24 15.10 -2.13
N ASP A 105 -24.11 14.19 -1.70
CA ASP A 105 -23.91 12.74 -1.83
C ASP A 105 -25.22 12.04 -2.19
N ASP A 106 -25.11 10.74 -2.45
CA ASP A 106 -26.20 9.83 -2.82
C ASP A 106 -26.19 8.60 -1.90
N LEU A 107 -26.02 8.80 -0.58
CA LEU A 107 -26.04 7.70 0.40
C LEU A 107 -27.46 7.46 0.98
N GLY A 108 -28.52 7.75 0.21
CA GLY A 108 -29.88 7.91 0.70
C GLY A 108 -30.84 6.72 0.54
N GLY A 109 -30.42 5.58 -0.01
CA GLY A 109 -31.28 4.39 -0.18
C GLY A 109 -30.71 3.20 0.58
N ASP A 110 -31.45 2.67 1.55
CA ASP A 110 -31.08 1.47 2.33
C ASP A 110 -31.51 0.15 1.63
N ASP A 111 -32.26 0.22 0.52
CA ASP A 111 -32.75 -0.92 -0.23
C ASP A 111 -32.42 -0.79 -1.73
N ASP A 112 -32.09 -1.92 -2.39
CA ASP A 112 -31.77 -2.04 -3.82
C ASP A 112 -32.90 -1.56 -4.78
N GLU A 113 -34.04 -1.09 -4.24
CA GLU A 113 -35.22 -0.61 -4.97
C GLU A 113 -35.51 0.90 -4.82
N GLU A 114 -34.84 1.63 -3.92
CA GLU A 114 -34.98 3.09 -3.83
C GLU A 114 -33.86 3.79 -4.61
N GLU A 115 -34.23 4.59 -5.62
CA GLU A 115 -33.29 5.50 -6.28
C GLU A 115 -32.71 6.45 -5.23
N SER A 116 -31.39 6.35 -5.02
CA SER A 116 -30.71 7.23 -4.09
C SER A 116 -30.95 8.70 -4.48
N SER A 117 -31.57 9.45 -3.56
CA SER A 117 -31.81 10.88 -3.76
C SER A 117 -30.56 11.68 -3.39
N GLU A 118 -30.24 12.70 -4.19
CA GLU A 118 -29.13 13.62 -3.90
C GLU A 118 -29.39 14.36 -2.58
N ARG A 119 -28.50 14.15 -1.61
CA ARG A 119 -28.55 14.76 -0.28
C ARG A 119 -27.62 15.96 -0.23
N THR A 120 -28.11 17.11 0.21
CA THR A 120 -27.26 18.28 0.50
C THR A 120 -26.77 18.25 1.93
N ILE A 121 -25.45 18.11 2.09
CA ILE A 121 -24.78 18.05 3.39
C ILE A 121 -24.36 19.46 3.81
N THR A 122 -24.73 19.81 5.04
CA THR A 122 -24.42 21.10 5.66
C THR A 122 -23.44 20.94 6.81
N LEU A 123 -22.66 21.98 7.08
CA LEU A 123 -21.76 22.02 8.23
C LEU A 123 -22.42 22.79 9.36
N ASN A 124 -22.39 22.23 10.56
CA ASN A 124 -23.07 22.78 11.74
C ASN A 124 -22.16 22.76 12.96
N ARG A 125 -22.46 23.66 13.90
CA ARG A 125 -22.01 23.51 15.28
C ARG A 125 -22.98 22.56 15.98
N MET A 126 -22.44 21.50 16.53
CA MET A 126 -23.23 20.46 17.18
C MET A 126 -22.77 20.22 18.62
N VAL A 127 -23.67 19.70 19.44
CA VAL A 127 -23.44 19.37 20.85
C VAL A 127 -23.79 17.91 21.11
N SER A 128 -23.03 17.28 22.00
CA SER A 128 -23.30 15.93 22.48
C SER A 128 -23.69 15.97 23.96
N SER A 129 -24.69 15.18 24.34
CA SER A 129 -25.06 14.91 25.74
C SER A 129 -24.68 13.49 26.22
N ASP A 130 -24.07 12.66 25.37
CA ASP A 130 -23.87 11.23 25.61
C ASP A 130 -22.41 10.77 25.39
N ASP A 131 -21.46 11.65 25.70
CA ASP A 131 -20.01 11.46 25.53
C ASP A 131 -19.53 11.29 24.07
N GLY A 132 -20.32 11.79 23.13
CA GLY A 132 -20.00 11.88 21.71
C GLY A 132 -20.47 10.68 20.91
N LYS A 133 -21.48 9.95 21.40
CA LYS A 133 -22.13 8.89 20.63
C LYS A 133 -23.08 9.50 19.59
N ASN A 134 -23.79 10.56 19.96
CA ASN A 134 -24.68 11.31 19.08
C ASN A 134 -24.45 12.82 19.22
N TYR A 135 -24.80 13.56 18.18
CA TYR A 135 -24.66 15.01 18.13
C TYR A 135 -25.89 15.65 17.48
N GLU A 136 -26.34 16.75 18.09
CA GLU A 136 -27.45 17.56 17.57
C GLU A 136 -26.95 18.98 17.26
N PRO A 137 -27.39 19.59 16.15
CA PRO A 137 -27.13 21.00 15.87
C PRO A 137 -27.62 21.90 17.00
N VAL A 138 -26.84 22.92 17.32
CA VAL A 138 -27.30 23.96 18.26
C VAL A 138 -28.37 24.84 17.61
N GLY A 139 -29.21 25.48 18.43
CA GLY A 139 -30.23 26.41 17.92
C GLY A 139 -29.62 27.55 17.08
N ALA A 140 -30.39 28.05 16.10
CA ALA A 140 -29.92 28.95 15.05
C ALA A 140 -29.10 30.16 15.55
N ALA A 141 -29.49 30.78 16.68
CA ALA A 141 -28.78 31.92 17.25
C ALA A 141 -27.35 31.61 17.73
N MET A 142 -27.05 30.33 18.00
CA MET A 142 -25.75 29.85 18.50
C MET A 142 -24.97 29.05 17.44
N ASN A 143 -25.56 28.83 16.26
CA ASN A 143 -25.00 28.01 15.20
C ASN A 143 -23.96 28.82 14.40
N TYR A 144 -22.83 29.06 15.04
CA TYR A 144 -21.67 29.69 14.45
C TYR A 144 -20.40 29.18 15.13
N VAL A 145 -19.27 29.30 14.44
CA VAL A 145 -17.94 29.06 15.01
C VAL A 145 -17.04 30.24 14.69
N ASP A 146 -16.34 30.72 15.72
CA ASP A 146 -15.40 31.82 15.60
C ASP A 146 -13.99 31.29 15.32
N PHE A 147 -13.24 32.08 14.56
CA PHE A 147 -11.85 31.87 14.23
C PHE A 147 -11.06 33.15 14.50
N THR A 148 -9.80 33.01 14.83
CA THR A 148 -8.85 34.12 14.95
C THR A 148 -7.62 33.87 14.11
N TRP A 149 -7.02 34.94 13.62
CA TRP A 149 -5.69 34.89 13.02
C TRP A 149 -4.65 35.21 14.09
N GLU A 150 -3.92 34.20 14.57
CA GLU A 150 -2.96 34.30 15.66
C GLU A 150 -1.60 33.81 15.16
N ASN A 151 -0.55 34.65 15.21
CA ASN A 151 0.82 34.24 14.84
C ASN A 151 0.91 33.49 13.49
N ASN A 152 0.27 34.01 12.44
CA ASN A 152 0.22 33.41 11.10
C ASN A 152 -0.52 32.04 11.02
N LYS A 153 -1.43 31.80 11.98
CA LYS A 153 -2.23 30.59 12.10
C LYS A 153 -3.70 30.96 12.29
N LEU A 154 -4.56 30.36 11.48
CA LEU A 154 -6.01 30.43 11.66
C LEU A 154 -6.40 29.42 12.73
N VAL A 155 -7.02 29.87 13.82
CA VAL A 155 -7.35 29.05 15.00
C VAL A 155 -8.85 29.06 15.24
N MET A 156 -9.45 27.87 15.30
CA MET A 156 -10.85 27.66 15.69
C MET A 156 -11.06 27.92 17.19
N LYS A 157 -12.14 28.62 17.55
CA LYS A 157 -12.46 29.01 18.94
C LYS A 157 -13.83 28.50 19.37
N GLY A 158 -14.02 28.36 20.70
CA GLY A 158 -15.33 28.12 21.32
C GLY A 158 -15.82 26.66 21.37
N MET A 159 -15.07 25.70 20.82
CA MET A 159 -15.37 24.26 20.90
C MET A 159 -14.41 23.54 21.84
N GLY A 160 -13.14 23.35 21.46
CA GLY A 160 -12.01 22.95 22.31
C GLY A 160 -12.06 21.53 22.89
N GLN A 161 -13.23 20.90 22.94
CA GLN A 161 -13.49 19.60 23.54
C GLN A 161 -14.52 18.83 22.71
N LYS A 162 -14.46 17.49 22.77
CA LYS A 162 -15.35 16.61 21.99
C LYS A 162 -16.85 16.84 22.23
N ALA A 163 -17.25 17.40 23.38
CA ALA A 163 -18.65 17.70 23.67
C ALA A 163 -19.30 18.70 22.66
N LYS A 164 -18.47 19.43 21.89
CA LYS A 164 -18.90 20.36 20.85
C LYS A 164 -18.09 20.12 19.59
N ILE A 165 -18.75 19.85 18.47
CA ILE A 165 -18.07 19.61 17.20
C ILE A 165 -18.58 20.54 16.11
N TRP A 166 -17.72 20.71 15.12
CA TRP A 166 -17.98 21.19 13.78
C TRP A 166 -18.20 19.95 12.91
N GLY A 167 -19.47 19.63 12.67
CA GLY A 167 -19.89 18.34 12.13
C GLY A 167 -20.80 18.48 10.91
N ALA A 168 -20.69 17.52 9.99
CA ALA A 168 -21.57 17.42 8.83
C ALA A 168 -22.97 16.95 9.25
N ALA A 169 -24.01 17.55 8.68
CA ALA A 169 -25.40 17.24 8.95
C ALA A 169 -26.19 17.05 7.66
N TYR A 170 -27.11 16.09 7.68
CA TYR A 170 -28.21 15.96 6.73
C TYR A 170 -29.51 15.96 7.54
N GLU A 171 -30.48 16.79 7.15
CA GLU A 171 -31.76 16.96 7.89
C GLU A 171 -31.58 17.18 9.41
N ASN A 172 -30.57 17.95 9.80
CA ASN A 172 -30.15 18.20 11.19
C ASN A 172 -29.59 16.97 11.94
N SER A 173 -29.41 15.82 11.30
CA SER A 173 -28.77 14.65 11.89
C SER A 173 -27.28 14.57 11.55
N TRP A 174 -26.44 14.28 12.54
CA TRP A 174 -25.00 14.15 12.36
C TRP A 174 -24.65 12.98 11.44
N GLN A 175 -23.89 13.30 10.39
CA GLN A 175 -23.33 12.33 9.46
C GLN A 175 -21.95 11.89 9.98
N ASN A 176 -21.97 10.90 10.88
CA ASN A 176 -20.78 10.45 11.60
C ASN A 176 -19.68 9.90 10.68
N ASN A 177 -20.03 9.31 9.54
CA ASN A 177 -19.13 8.82 8.50
C ASN A 177 -18.20 9.92 7.95
N TYR A 178 -18.56 11.20 8.09
CA TYR A 178 -17.71 12.34 7.72
C TYR A 178 -16.85 12.89 8.88
N GLY A 179 -17.00 12.35 10.08
CA GLY A 179 -16.27 12.77 11.29
C GLY A 179 -16.84 14.04 11.93
N GLY A 180 -15.98 14.76 12.65
CA GLY A 180 -16.37 15.98 13.36
C GLY A 180 -15.19 16.60 14.11
N ASP A 181 -14.88 17.86 13.80
CA ASP A 181 -13.72 18.59 14.29
C ASP A 181 -14.07 19.41 15.54
N TRP A 182 -13.19 19.52 16.55
CA TRP A 182 -13.42 20.42 17.70
C TRP A 182 -12.24 21.29 18.11
N ALA A 183 -11.07 21.09 17.51
CA ALA A 183 -9.91 21.96 17.72
C ALA A 183 -9.07 22.02 16.45
N LEU A 184 -9.51 22.84 15.49
CA LEU A 184 -8.89 22.99 14.17
C LEU A 184 -7.96 24.19 14.10
N THR A 185 -6.83 23.99 13.42
CA THR A 185 -5.89 25.06 13.07
C THR A 185 -5.37 24.89 11.66
N ILE A 186 -5.05 26.00 10.99
CA ILE A 186 -4.45 26.03 9.65
C ILE A 186 -3.31 27.06 9.66
N GLU A 187 -2.11 26.65 9.26
CA GLU A 187 -0.91 27.50 9.21
C GLU A 187 -0.03 27.14 8.01
N PRO A 188 0.87 28.02 7.56
CA PRO A 188 1.87 27.65 6.55
C PRO A 188 2.79 26.54 7.05
N LEU A 189 3.15 25.62 6.14
CA LEU A 189 4.22 24.66 6.41
C LEU A 189 5.58 25.37 6.26
N GLY A 190 6.42 25.30 7.30
CA GLY A 190 7.77 25.87 7.28
C GLY A 190 8.83 24.91 6.76
N GLU A 191 8.56 23.60 6.83
CA GLU A 191 9.47 22.56 6.40
C GLU A 191 9.52 22.41 4.88
N GLN A 192 10.70 22.07 4.36
CA GLN A 192 10.95 21.88 2.93
C GLN A 192 11.61 20.52 2.68
N LEU A 193 11.51 20.05 1.44
CA LEU A 193 12.24 18.86 1.01
C LEU A 193 13.75 19.11 1.12
N ILE A 194 14.45 18.11 1.66
CA ILE A 194 15.90 18.15 1.77
C ILE A 194 16.51 17.93 0.39
N THR A 195 17.51 18.74 0.06
CA THR A 195 18.33 18.57 -1.14
C THR A 195 19.80 18.56 -0.72
N PRO A 196 20.58 17.53 -1.07
CA PRO A 196 22.01 17.52 -0.81
C PRO A 196 22.71 18.70 -1.53
N PRO A 197 23.76 19.29 -0.94
CA PRO A 197 24.59 20.28 -1.62
C PRO A 197 25.21 19.71 -2.90
N ALA A 198 25.46 20.57 -3.89
CA ALA A 198 26.12 20.17 -5.13
C ALA A 198 27.56 19.65 -4.94
N THR A 199 28.19 19.97 -3.81
CA THR A 199 29.52 19.49 -3.39
C THR A 199 29.51 18.09 -2.80
N ALA A 200 28.32 17.53 -2.53
CA ALA A 200 28.20 16.25 -1.85
C ALA A 200 28.76 15.11 -2.72
N THR A 201 29.53 14.23 -2.10
CA THR A 201 30.13 13.06 -2.75
C THR A 201 29.11 11.92 -2.79
N LYS A 202 28.89 11.33 -3.98
CA LYS A 202 27.98 10.20 -4.16
C LYS A 202 28.51 8.92 -3.53
N SER A 203 27.62 8.18 -2.88
CA SER A 203 27.87 6.85 -2.34
C SER A 203 26.57 6.03 -2.41
N GLN A 204 26.63 4.77 -2.00
CA GLN A 204 25.45 3.91 -1.88
C GLN A 204 25.50 3.16 -0.57
N TYR A 205 24.33 2.78 -0.08
CA TYR A 205 24.18 1.87 1.04
C TYR A 205 23.22 0.75 0.64
N THR A 206 23.38 -0.42 1.24
CA THR A 206 22.26 -1.36 1.34
C THR A 206 21.50 -1.08 2.63
N VAL A 207 20.18 -1.12 2.56
CA VAL A 207 19.32 -0.97 3.72
C VAL A 207 18.56 -2.25 4.02
N THR A 208 18.48 -2.59 5.31
CA THR A 208 17.69 -3.69 5.85
C THR A 208 17.07 -3.27 7.17
N SER A 209 16.05 -4.00 7.62
CA SER A 209 15.48 -3.89 8.97
C SER A 209 15.13 -5.29 9.49
N LYS A 210 14.65 -5.39 10.73
CA LYS A 210 14.15 -6.67 11.26
C LYS A 210 12.93 -7.19 10.48
N SER A 211 12.06 -6.27 10.04
CA SER A 211 10.85 -6.59 9.27
C SER A 211 11.13 -6.80 7.78
N ASP A 212 12.24 -6.27 7.27
CA ASP A 212 12.67 -6.38 5.87
C ASP A 212 14.16 -6.76 5.81
N PRO A 213 14.49 -8.06 6.00
CA PRO A 213 15.87 -8.52 6.05
C PRO A 213 16.54 -8.53 4.67
N SER A 214 15.77 -8.35 3.59
CA SER A 214 16.27 -8.36 2.23
C SER A 214 16.94 -7.02 1.91
N PRO A 215 18.25 -7.02 1.60
CA PRO A 215 18.97 -5.77 1.36
C PRO A 215 18.45 -5.12 0.07
N ARG A 216 18.21 -3.82 0.12
CA ARG A 216 17.93 -3.01 -1.08
C ARG A 216 18.93 -1.88 -1.18
N ILE A 217 19.36 -1.54 -2.38
CA ILE A 217 20.35 -0.49 -2.59
C ILE A 217 19.64 0.87 -2.53
N VAL A 218 20.23 1.82 -1.82
CA VAL A 218 19.81 3.21 -1.73
C VAL A 218 20.94 4.12 -2.15
N GLU A 219 20.57 5.24 -2.75
CA GLU A 219 21.51 6.32 -3.05
C GLU A 219 21.84 7.08 -1.76
N ALA A 220 23.11 7.44 -1.62
CA ALA A 220 23.54 8.35 -0.59
C ALA A 220 24.45 9.44 -1.14
N MET A 221 24.52 10.55 -0.41
CA MET A 221 25.49 11.59 -0.64
C MET A 221 26.08 12.02 0.70
N THR A 222 27.36 12.38 0.72
CA THR A 222 28.02 12.86 1.93
C THR A 222 28.63 14.23 1.68
N ASP A 223 28.32 15.18 2.54
CA ASP A 223 28.93 16.52 2.56
C ASP A 223 29.36 16.84 3.98
N ASN A 224 30.66 16.92 4.22
CA ASN A 224 31.24 17.08 5.56
C ASN A 224 30.73 15.99 6.54
N ASN A 225 29.98 16.39 7.56
CA ASN A 225 29.37 15.48 8.54
C ASN A 225 27.97 15.03 8.14
N ASP A 226 27.36 15.59 7.10
CA ASP A 226 26.01 15.23 6.70
C ASP A 226 26.00 14.05 5.74
N ILE A 227 25.08 13.12 6.00
CA ILE A 227 24.79 11.97 5.17
C ILE A 227 23.35 12.11 4.69
N TYR A 228 23.16 12.22 3.39
CA TYR A 228 21.86 12.28 2.75
C TYR A 228 21.54 10.92 2.16
N ILE A 229 20.33 10.42 2.35
CA ILE A 229 19.89 9.09 1.89
C ILE A 229 18.59 9.25 1.12
N LYS A 230 18.55 8.71 -0.11
CA LYS A 230 17.37 8.72 -0.98
C LYS A 230 16.88 7.31 -1.23
N GLY A 231 15.56 7.17 -1.31
CA GLY A 231 14.91 5.88 -1.47
C GLY A 231 14.83 5.12 -0.15
N LEU A 232 14.82 5.79 1.00
CA LEU A 232 14.68 5.13 2.31
C LEU A 232 13.28 4.52 2.53
N PHE A 233 12.27 5.00 1.80
CA PHE A 233 10.90 4.52 1.84
C PHE A 233 10.50 3.86 0.51
N LYS A 234 9.66 2.83 0.58
CA LYS A 234 9.22 1.99 -0.55
C LYS A 234 8.06 2.61 -1.33
N ALA A 235 7.25 3.45 -0.69
CA ALA A 235 6.15 4.15 -1.34
C ALA A 235 6.70 4.97 -2.52
N GLU A 236 6.09 4.79 -3.68
CA GLU A 236 6.59 5.34 -4.95
C GLU A 236 6.78 6.87 -4.89
N LYS A 237 5.83 7.58 -4.26
CA LYS A 237 5.92 9.03 -4.06
C LYS A 237 7.09 9.49 -3.19
N LEU A 238 7.63 8.59 -2.35
CA LEU A 238 8.73 8.88 -1.43
C LEU A 238 10.07 8.34 -1.92
N ALA A 239 10.09 7.54 -3.00
CA ALA A 239 11.29 6.86 -3.49
C ALA A 239 12.42 7.83 -3.88
N ASN A 240 12.08 9.05 -4.31
CA ASN A 240 13.05 10.07 -4.74
C ASN A 240 13.33 11.15 -3.69
N VAL A 241 12.87 10.94 -2.45
CA VAL A 241 12.98 11.93 -1.36
C VAL A 241 14.23 11.68 -0.52
N TRP A 242 14.94 12.76 -0.17
CA TRP A 242 16.12 12.71 0.68
C TRP A 242 15.76 12.84 2.16
N VAL A 243 16.45 12.05 2.99
CA VAL A 243 16.53 12.19 4.44
C VAL A 243 17.96 12.52 4.82
N LYS A 244 18.16 13.39 5.80
CA LYS A 244 19.49 13.81 6.28
C LYS A 244 19.80 13.23 7.67
N LEU A 245 20.99 12.68 7.81
CA LEU A 245 21.64 12.36 9.07
C LEU A 245 22.84 13.29 9.25
N THR A 246 23.20 13.61 10.49
CA THR A 246 24.44 14.33 10.79
C THR A 246 25.34 13.48 11.68
N LYS A 247 26.55 13.22 11.23
CA LYS A 247 27.60 12.48 11.93
C LYS A 247 28.12 13.28 13.13
N GLN A 248 28.25 12.60 14.26
CA GLN A 248 28.73 13.08 15.54
C GLN A 248 29.66 12.01 16.12
N GLY A 249 30.93 12.01 15.68
CA GLY A 249 31.90 11.00 16.10
C GLY A 249 31.58 9.61 15.55
N ASP A 250 31.32 8.67 16.46
CA ASP A 250 30.94 7.27 16.21
C ASP A 250 29.42 7.08 16.08
N LYS A 251 28.66 8.18 16.00
CA LYS A 251 27.21 8.17 15.78
C LYS A 251 26.79 9.04 14.61
N ALA A 252 25.58 8.81 14.10
CA ALA A 252 24.86 9.76 13.26
C ALA A 252 23.44 9.97 13.79
N VAL A 253 22.90 11.18 13.62
CA VAL A 253 21.61 11.57 14.20
C VAL A 253 20.68 12.11 13.13
N MET A 254 19.45 11.60 13.10
CA MET A 254 18.33 12.17 12.36
C MET A 254 17.40 12.92 13.33
N PRO A 255 17.16 14.23 13.20
CA PRO A 255 16.04 14.85 13.90
C PRO A 255 14.71 14.25 13.42
N THR A 256 13.77 14.07 14.33
CA THR A 256 12.40 13.67 13.99
C THR A 256 11.70 14.74 13.15
N ASN A 257 10.68 14.36 12.39
CA ASN A 257 9.88 15.22 11.54
C ASN A 257 10.63 15.91 10.39
N GLN A 258 11.45 15.16 9.63
CA GLN A 258 11.96 15.64 8.34
C GLN A 258 10.87 15.50 7.27
N TYR A 259 10.59 16.59 6.55
CA TYR A 259 9.49 16.61 5.58
C TYR A 259 9.80 15.76 4.36
N LEU A 260 8.84 14.92 3.98
CA LEU A 260 8.95 13.97 2.88
C LEU A 260 8.11 14.34 1.66
N GLY A 261 7.21 15.31 1.77
CA GLY A 261 6.30 15.69 0.68
C GLY A 261 4.84 15.41 1.02
N ILE A 262 4.01 15.30 -0.02
CA ILE A 262 2.57 15.08 0.10
C ILE A 262 2.25 13.64 -0.29
N THR A 263 1.52 12.94 0.57
CA THR A 263 1.02 11.59 0.29
C THR A 263 -0.45 11.45 0.68
N GLN A 264 -1.05 10.32 0.33
CA GLN A 264 -2.36 9.86 0.75
C GLN A 264 -2.19 8.49 1.41
N ARG A 265 -3.17 8.06 2.23
CA ARG A 265 -3.13 6.72 2.85
C ARG A 265 -2.98 5.59 1.83
N THR A 266 -3.54 5.77 0.64
CA THR A 266 -3.46 4.80 -0.46
C THR A 266 -2.08 4.68 -1.10
N ASP A 267 -1.14 5.58 -0.78
CA ASP A 267 0.26 5.44 -1.20
C ASP A 267 1.00 4.37 -0.37
N PHE A 268 0.43 3.96 0.78
CA PHE A 268 1.01 2.95 1.68
C PHE A 268 0.21 1.64 1.73
N LYS A 269 -1.08 1.67 1.35
CA LYS A 269 -1.94 0.49 1.29
C LYS A 269 -2.93 0.53 0.13
N ARG A 270 -3.49 -0.61 -0.25
CA ARG A 270 -4.28 -0.76 -1.49
C ARG A 270 -5.56 0.10 -1.53
N ILE A 271 -6.30 0.21 -0.43
CA ILE A 271 -7.62 0.88 -0.39
C ILE A 271 -7.78 1.61 0.96
N ASP A 272 -8.31 2.83 0.92
CA ASP A 272 -8.74 3.60 2.10
C ASP A 272 -9.95 4.50 1.75
N SER A 273 -10.81 4.74 2.74
CA SER A 273 -12.01 5.60 2.66
C SER A 273 -11.69 7.10 2.85
N ASP A 274 -10.53 7.40 3.42
CA ASP A 274 -9.96 8.74 3.52
C ASP A 274 -9.19 9.07 2.24
N LYS A 275 -9.65 10.13 1.56
CA LYS A 275 -9.07 10.65 0.31
C LYS A 275 -8.22 11.91 0.53
N SER A 276 -8.00 12.28 1.78
CA SER A 276 -7.26 13.50 2.12
C SER A 276 -5.79 13.35 1.76
N GLU A 277 -5.20 14.46 1.33
CA GLU A 277 -3.76 14.61 1.17
C GLU A 277 -3.13 15.05 2.49
N TYR A 278 -1.94 14.53 2.77
CA TYR A 278 -1.21 14.74 4.01
C TYR A 278 0.24 15.16 3.74
N HIS A 279 0.70 16.20 4.44
CA HIS A 279 2.11 16.46 4.62
C HIS A 279 2.73 15.32 5.42
N THR A 280 3.67 14.60 4.82
CA THR A 280 4.25 13.39 5.40
C THR A 280 5.67 13.65 5.87
N PHE A 281 6.07 12.98 6.96
CA PHE A 281 7.36 13.20 7.60
C PHE A 281 8.07 11.88 7.94
N ALA A 282 9.39 11.88 7.90
CA ALA A 282 10.22 10.85 8.50
C ALA A 282 10.38 11.17 9.99
N ALA A 283 10.01 10.24 10.84
CA ALA A 283 9.98 10.44 12.29
C ALA A 283 10.55 9.25 13.04
N ALA A 284 11.14 9.57 14.19
CA ALA A 284 11.71 8.61 15.12
C ALA A 284 10.68 8.24 16.19
N PHE A 285 10.64 6.98 16.60
CA PHE A 285 9.76 6.48 17.64
C PHE A 285 10.53 5.59 18.62
N GLU A 286 10.34 5.81 19.92
CA GLU A 286 10.87 4.93 20.97
C GLU A 286 10.19 3.55 20.91
N ASN A 287 8.88 3.55 20.60
CA ASN A 287 8.04 2.38 20.46
C ASN A 287 6.73 2.78 19.75
N GLU A 288 5.79 1.84 19.67
CA GLU A 288 4.52 2.03 18.96
C GLU A 288 3.62 3.15 19.51
N THR A 289 3.85 3.60 20.75
CA THR A 289 3.03 4.58 21.45
C THR A 289 3.81 5.79 21.95
N LYS A 290 5.06 5.96 21.53
CA LYS A 290 5.90 7.11 21.94
C LYS A 290 6.82 7.59 20.82
N ALA A 291 6.65 8.85 20.43
CA ALA A 291 7.56 9.53 19.52
C ALA A 291 8.90 9.83 20.20
N ALA A 292 9.98 9.82 19.43
CA ALA A 292 11.31 10.21 19.85
C ALA A 292 11.70 11.55 19.20
N GLU A 293 12.55 12.33 19.86
CA GLU A 293 13.07 13.59 19.33
C GLU A 293 14.06 13.37 18.17
N ASN A 294 14.78 12.26 18.22
CA ASN A 294 15.79 11.90 17.24
C ASN A 294 15.89 10.38 17.05
N LEU A 295 16.42 9.99 15.89
CA LEU A 295 16.88 8.64 15.59
C LEU A 295 18.41 8.65 15.61
N GLU A 296 19.00 7.98 16.58
CA GLU A 296 20.45 7.78 16.64
C GLU A 296 20.82 6.50 15.89
N PHE A 297 21.95 6.58 15.19
CA PHE A 297 22.62 5.44 14.57
C PHE A 297 24.00 5.30 15.21
N SER A 298 24.34 4.10 15.68
CA SER A 298 25.75 3.77 15.93
C SER A 298 26.46 3.51 14.61
N ILE A 299 27.72 3.91 14.51
CA ILE A 299 28.58 3.69 13.35
C ILE A 299 29.70 2.73 13.75
N ASP A 300 29.80 1.59 13.08
CA ASP A 300 30.90 0.65 13.32
C ASP A 300 32.14 0.98 12.49
N ALA A 301 33.21 0.20 12.69
CA ALA A 301 34.49 0.38 12.00
C ALA A 301 34.41 0.22 10.46
N THR A 302 33.35 -0.42 9.95
CA THR A 302 33.09 -0.57 8.51
C THR A 302 32.30 0.60 7.93
N GLY A 303 31.81 1.51 8.78
CA GLY A 303 30.92 2.60 8.40
C GLY A 303 29.46 2.19 8.32
N LYS A 304 29.08 1.00 8.82
CA LYS A 304 27.69 0.56 8.92
C LYS A 304 26.98 1.33 10.01
N LEU A 305 25.80 1.87 9.68
CA LEU A 305 24.92 2.57 10.59
C LEU A 305 23.85 1.62 11.10
N THR A 306 23.62 1.59 12.42
CA THR A 306 22.54 0.79 13.04
C THR A 306 21.67 1.68 13.92
N ALA A 307 20.39 1.79 13.56
CA ALA A 307 19.42 2.60 14.29
C ALA A 307 19.13 2.03 15.68
N SER A 308 19.09 2.89 16.69
CA SER A 308 18.76 2.52 18.07
C SER A 308 17.25 2.46 18.35
N LYS A 309 16.43 3.00 17.43
CA LYS A 309 14.98 3.21 17.58
C LYS A 309 14.27 2.91 16.25
N ILE A 310 12.96 3.11 16.22
CA ILE A 310 12.13 2.84 15.05
C ILE A 310 12.09 4.08 14.16
N LEU A 311 12.39 3.92 12.87
CA LEU A 311 12.07 4.91 11.84
C LEU A 311 10.68 4.64 11.28
N ARG A 312 9.81 5.66 11.20
CA ARG A 312 8.51 5.56 10.54
C ARG A 312 8.21 6.75 9.65
N THR A 313 7.39 6.54 8.62
CA THR A 313 6.63 7.63 8.02
C THR A 313 5.50 8.04 8.96
N SER A 314 5.23 9.34 9.06
CA SER A 314 4.10 9.89 9.81
C SER A 314 3.29 10.82 8.92
N LEU A 315 1.97 10.63 8.90
CA LEU A 315 1.06 11.59 8.30
C LEU A 315 0.92 12.76 9.28
N GLY A 316 1.38 13.93 8.86
CA GLY A 316 1.61 15.06 9.75
C GLY A 316 2.84 14.88 10.65
N LYS A 317 3.12 15.89 11.48
CA LYS A 317 4.24 15.84 12.42
C LYS A 317 3.97 14.78 13.49
N ALA A 318 4.90 13.85 13.66
CA ALA A 318 4.85 12.87 14.74
C ALA A 318 4.99 13.58 16.09
N SER A 319 4.15 13.14 17.04
CA SER A 319 4.20 13.52 18.45
C SER A 319 3.47 12.46 19.27
N ASN A 320 3.54 12.49 20.60
CA ASN A 320 2.75 11.57 21.43
C ASN A 320 1.23 11.73 21.23
N ASP A 321 0.78 12.90 20.76
CA ASP A 321 -0.61 13.18 20.42
C ASP A 321 -0.96 12.84 18.95
N ASN A 322 0.04 12.59 18.11
CA ASN A 322 -0.09 12.16 16.72
C ASN A 322 0.76 10.92 16.46
N ILE A 323 0.35 9.83 17.10
CA ILE A 323 0.87 8.50 16.82
C ILE A 323 -0.19 7.79 16.01
N THR A 324 0.01 7.78 14.70
CA THR A 324 -0.85 7.04 13.79
C THR A 324 -0.54 5.56 13.94
N GLY A 325 -1.48 4.81 14.50
CA GLY A 325 -1.49 3.35 14.43
C GLY A 325 -2.08 2.86 13.11
N GLU A 326 -1.69 1.65 12.72
CA GLU A 326 -2.22 0.82 11.63
C GLU A 326 -1.69 1.09 10.21
N ASP A 327 -1.74 0.02 9.41
CA ASP A 327 -1.37 -0.38 8.02
C ASP A 327 -1.01 0.66 6.93
N TYR A 328 -0.99 1.96 7.20
CA TYR A 328 -0.72 3.02 6.23
C TYR A 328 0.56 3.80 6.55
N VAL A 329 1.50 3.18 7.27
CA VAL A 329 2.83 3.73 7.52
C VAL A 329 3.90 2.69 7.19
N GLU A 330 5.03 3.14 6.67
CA GLU A 330 6.23 2.32 6.62
C GLU A 330 6.98 2.42 7.94
N SER A 331 7.44 1.28 8.47
CA SER A 331 8.12 1.20 9.76
C SER A 331 9.33 0.28 9.69
N TYR A 332 10.47 0.78 10.16
CA TYR A 332 11.74 0.07 10.17
C TYR A 332 12.27 -0.01 11.61
N ASP A 333 12.12 -1.19 12.24
CA ASP A 333 12.78 -1.53 13.50
C ASP A 333 14.17 -2.13 13.20
N GLY A 334 15.19 -1.67 13.93
CA GLY A 334 16.57 -2.11 13.73
C GLY A 334 17.08 -1.80 12.32
N LEU A 335 16.70 -0.64 11.77
CA LEU A 335 17.16 -0.17 10.47
C LEU A 335 18.70 -0.16 10.44
N THR A 336 19.29 -0.83 9.45
CA THR A 336 20.72 -0.76 9.20
C THR A 336 21.01 -0.23 7.81
N LEU A 337 22.04 0.60 7.70
CA LEU A 337 22.59 1.09 6.45
C LEU A 337 24.02 0.61 6.37
N THR A 338 24.30 -0.32 5.45
CA THR A 338 25.64 -0.87 5.26
C THR A 338 26.25 -0.25 4.00
N PRO A 339 27.44 0.38 4.05
CA PRO A 339 28.08 0.93 2.87
C PRO A 339 28.14 -0.09 1.74
N TYR A 340 27.72 0.34 0.55
CA TYR A 340 27.65 -0.52 -0.62
C TYR A 340 28.67 -0.09 -1.65
N VAL A 341 29.51 -1.05 -2.02
CA VAL A 341 30.38 -0.98 -3.19
C VAL A 341 30.16 -2.30 -3.92
N GLN A 342 29.76 -2.23 -5.19
CA GLN A 342 29.62 -3.42 -6.04
C GLN A 342 31.00 -4.11 -6.10
N LYS A 343 31.12 -5.25 -5.43
CA LYS A 343 32.30 -6.12 -5.52
C LYS A 343 32.28 -6.89 -6.84
N GLU A 344 33.40 -7.56 -7.14
CA GLU A 344 33.49 -8.49 -8.26
C GLU A 344 32.31 -9.47 -8.24
N VAL A 345 31.57 -9.50 -9.36
CA VAL A 345 30.26 -10.12 -9.46
C VAL A 345 30.41 -11.63 -9.64
N GLY A 346 29.85 -12.41 -8.71
CA GLY A 346 29.66 -13.85 -8.87
C GLY A 346 28.34 -14.21 -9.58
N ALA A 347 28.15 -15.50 -9.84
CA ALA A 347 26.85 -16.02 -10.30
C ALA A 347 25.75 -15.72 -9.28
N PRO A 348 24.53 -15.31 -9.69
CA PRO A 348 23.39 -15.19 -8.78
C PRO A 348 23.15 -16.47 -7.99
N ALA A 349 22.66 -16.34 -6.75
CA ALA A 349 22.26 -17.49 -5.96
C ALA A 349 21.12 -18.27 -6.64
N THR A 350 21.18 -19.61 -6.55
CA THR A 350 20.11 -20.49 -7.02
C THR A 350 18.79 -20.21 -6.29
N PRO A 351 17.65 -20.12 -7.00
CA PRO A 351 16.35 -20.02 -6.35
C PRO A 351 16.07 -21.20 -5.44
N GLU A 352 15.38 -20.97 -4.33
CA GLU A 352 14.97 -22.01 -3.42
C GLU A 352 13.54 -22.46 -3.73
N TYR A 353 13.34 -23.75 -3.93
CA TYR A 353 12.03 -24.33 -4.21
C TYR A 353 11.08 -24.16 -3.02
N PHE A 354 9.84 -23.75 -3.31
CA PHE A 354 8.77 -23.76 -2.32
C PHE A 354 7.68 -24.79 -2.67
N TYR A 355 6.95 -24.61 -3.77
CA TYR A 355 6.00 -25.61 -4.24
C TYR A 355 5.73 -25.52 -5.75
N LEU A 356 5.28 -26.63 -6.34
CA LEU A 356 4.64 -26.69 -7.64
C LEU A 356 3.33 -27.48 -7.50
N THR A 357 2.20 -26.86 -7.84
CA THR A 357 0.86 -27.48 -7.73
C THR A 357 0.13 -27.47 -9.05
N SER A 358 -0.75 -28.46 -9.24
CA SER A 358 -1.76 -28.52 -10.29
C SER A 358 -3.12 -28.64 -9.63
N THR A 359 -3.93 -27.58 -9.67
CA THR A 359 -5.22 -27.53 -8.99
C THR A 359 -6.33 -27.26 -10.00
N PRO A 360 -7.48 -27.95 -9.95
CA PRO A 360 -8.62 -27.63 -10.81
C PRO A 360 -9.00 -26.15 -10.69
N ASN A 361 -9.33 -25.51 -11.81
CA ASN A 361 -9.94 -24.19 -11.83
C ASN A 361 -11.36 -24.24 -11.24
N TYR A 362 -11.98 -23.08 -10.99
CA TYR A 362 -13.30 -23.00 -10.36
C TYR A 362 -14.38 -23.83 -11.08
N ASP A 363 -14.34 -23.86 -12.41
CA ASP A 363 -15.28 -24.60 -13.25
C ASP A 363 -14.91 -26.08 -13.44
N ASN A 364 -13.81 -26.56 -12.84
CA ASN A 364 -13.22 -27.89 -13.01
C ASN A 364 -13.00 -28.30 -14.49
N THR A 365 -12.79 -27.32 -15.38
CA THR A 365 -12.59 -27.52 -16.83
C THR A 365 -11.12 -27.64 -17.21
N SER A 366 -10.20 -27.13 -16.38
CA SER A 366 -8.75 -27.21 -16.58
C SER A 366 -8.03 -27.10 -15.25
N ASN A 367 -6.77 -27.53 -15.18
CA ASN A 367 -5.94 -27.31 -14.01
C ASN A 367 -5.11 -26.04 -14.16
N GLU A 368 -5.09 -25.22 -13.13
CA GLU A 368 -4.18 -24.11 -12.93
C GLU A 368 -2.87 -24.65 -12.32
N ILE A 369 -1.74 -24.32 -12.95
CA ILE A 369 -0.41 -24.68 -12.45
C ILE A 369 0.16 -23.49 -11.70
N LYS A 370 0.67 -23.70 -10.48
CA LYS A 370 1.31 -22.65 -9.67
C LYS A 370 2.70 -23.07 -9.26
N LEU A 371 3.71 -22.28 -9.61
CA LEU A 371 5.06 -22.43 -9.12
C LEU A 371 5.35 -21.32 -8.11
N ALA A 372 5.80 -21.70 -6.92
CA ALA A 372 6.29 -20.78 -5.92
C ALA A 372 7.75 -21.09 -5.55
N PHE A 373 8.55 -20.04 -5.39
CA PHE A 373 9.98 -20.15 -5.09
C PHE A 373 10.52 -18.88 -4.43
N TYR A 374 11.56 -19.02 -3.61
CA TYR A 374 12.25 -17.89 -3.00
C TYR A 374 13.46 -17.48 -3.83
N VAL A 375 13.67 -16.17 -3.93
CA VAL A 375 14.83 -15.57 -4.61
C VAL A 375 15.65 -14.72 -3.63
N LYS A 376 16.93 -14.52 -3.96
CA LYS A 376 17.83 -13.61 -3.26
C LYS A 376 18.43 -12.65 -4.29
N ASN A 377 18.57 -11.38 -3.94
CA ASN A 377 19.36 -10.43 -4.72
C ASN A 377 20.84 -10.47 -4.31
N ALA A 378 21.41 -11.67 -4.32
CA ALA A 378 22.80 -11.89 -3.95
C ALA A 378 23.44 -12.93 -4.86
N ASP A 379 24.75 -12.86 -5.00
CA ASP A 379 25.54 -13.91 -5.63
C ASP A 379 25.71 -15.13 -4.70
N VAL A 380 26.33 -16.20 -5.22
CA VAL A 380 26.64 -17.43 -4.46
C VAL A 380 27.51 -17.21 -3.22
N ASN A 381 28.22 -16.07 -3.14
CA ASN A 381 29.06 -15.70 -2.00
C ASN A 381 28.32 -14.78 -1.00
N GLY A 382 27.06 -14.43 -1.27
CA GLY A 382 26.26 -13.52 -0.46
C GLY A 382 26.52 -12.03 -0.72
N ASN A 383 27.26 -11.67 -1.77
CA ASN A 383 27.40 -10.26 -2.15
C ASN A 383 26.09 -9.77 -2.77
N VAL A 384 25.62 -8.60 -2.32
CA VAL A 384 24.37 -8.01 -2.81
C VAL A 384 24.52 -7.59 -4.28
N LEU A 385 23.60 -8.07 -5.09
CA LEU A 385 23.46 -7.73 -6.50
C LEU A 385 22.35 -6.68 -6.67
N ASP A 386 22.56 -5.75 -7.60
CA ASP A 386 21.57 -4.77 -7.98
C ASP A 386 20.33 -5.45 -8.63
N PRO A 387 19.15 -5.41 -8.00
CA PRO A 387 17.94 -6.04 -8.52
C PRO A 387 17.50 -5.53 -9.90
N GLU A 388 17.82 -4.27 -10.24
CA GLU A 388 17.44 -3.68 -11.53
C GLU A 388 18.24 -4.28 -12.71
N LYS A 389 19.36 -4.94 -12.39
CA LYS A 389 20.18 -5.70 -13.33
C LYS A 389 19.91 -7.20 -13.26
N MET A 390 18.94 -7.62 -12.45
CA MET A 390 18.55 -9.01 -12.27
C MET A 390 17.23 -9.33 -12.97
N TYR A 391 17.15 -10.54 -13.50
CA TYR A 391 15.91 -11.12 -14.00
C TYR A 391 15.96 -12.63 -13.85
N TYR A 392 14.86 -13.31 -14.15
CA TYR A 392 14.84 -14.77 -14.20
C TYR A 392 14.13 -15.29 -15.43
N ASN A 393 14.55 -16.48 -15.85
CA ASN A 393 13.97 -17.22 -16.95
C ASN A 393 13.32 -18.50 -16.43
N VAL A 394 12.18 -18.86 -17.02
CA VAL A 394 11.46 -20.11 -16.73
C VAL A 394 11.55 -21.01 -17.95
N TYR A 395 11.76 -22.31 -17.77
CA TYR A 395 11.76 -23.30 -18.85
C TYR A 395 10.79 -24.42 -18.52
N ILE A 396 10.02 -24.86 -19.52
CA ILE A 396 8.93 -25.84 -19.36
C ILE A 396 9.35 -27.19 -19.94
N ASN A 397 9.04 -28.28 -19.23
CA ASN A 397 9.12 -29.67 -19.69
C ASN A 397 10.46 -30.05 -20.36
N GLY A 398 11.57 -29.52 -19.84
CA GLY A 398 12.91 -29.81 -20.36
C GLY A 398 13.35 -28.96 -21.56
N SER A 399 12.55 -27.97 -21.99
CA SER A 399 12.93 -27.01 -23.02
C SER A 399 14.27 -26.32 -22.72
N THR A 400 15.08 -26.13 -23.77
CA THR A 400 16.31 -25.33 -23.73
C THR A 400 16.05 -23.85 -23.96
N GLU A 401 14.90 -23.50 -24.53
CA GLU A 401 14.46 -22.12 -24.73
C GLU A 401 13.60 -21.66 -23.55
N PRO A 402 13.79 -20.42 -23.05
CA PRO A 402 12.94 -19.90 -21.99
C PRO A 402 11.49 -19.73 -22.48
N PHE A 403 10.55 -19.96 -21.58
CA PHE A 403 9.14 -19.79 -21.81
C PHE A 403 8.80 -18.31 -22.01
N LYS A 404 8.05 -18.04 -23.08
CA LYS A 404 7.55 -16.71 -23.40
C LYS A 404 6.12 -16.57 -22.93
N PHE A 405 5.92 -15.76 -21.90
CA PHE A 405 4.60 -15.32 -21.45
C PHE A 405 4.02 -14.35 -22.46
N LYS A 406 2.73 -14.50 -22.78
CA LYS A 406 2.01 -13.64 -23.73
C LYS A 406 0.72 -13.15 -23.12
N LYS A 407 0.56 -11.84 -23.11
CA LYS A 407 -0.66 -11.18 -22.68
C LYS A 407 -1.80 -11.46 -23.65
N SER A 408 -2.97 -11.78 -23.09
CA SER A 408 -4.22 -11.89 -23.84
C SER A 408 -5.40 -11.49 -22.95
N ALA A 409 -6.59 -11.34 -23.54
CA ALA A 409 -7.79 -11.04 -22.76
C ALA A 409 -8.12 -12.13 -21.72
N SER A 410 -7.72 -13.38 -21.97
CA SER A 410 -8.04 -14.54 -21.13
C SER A 410 -6.88 -15.01 -20.23
N GLN A 411 -5.64 -14.65 -20.53
CA GLN A 411 -4.45 -15.10 -19.80
C GLN A 411 -3.48 -13.93 -19.64
N TYR A 412 -2.98 -13.74 -18.42
CA TYR A 412 -1.98 -12.72 -18.11
C TYR A 412 -2.40 -11.29 -18.51
N ASN A 413 -3.70 -10.98 -18.48
CA ASN A 413 -4.25 -9.68 -18.92
C ASN A 413 -3.69 -8.48 -18.13
N ASP A 414 -3.23 -8.72 -16.91
CA ASP A 414 -2.67 -7.69 -16.04
C ASP A 414 -1.17 -7.45 -16.25
N MET A 415 -0.52 -8.17 -17.18
CA MET A 415 0.87 -7.91 -17.56
C MET A 415 1.06 -6.47 -18.06
N HIS A 416 2.23 -5.91 -17.75
CA HIS A 416 2.64 -4.58 -18.20
C HIS A 416 3.00 -4.56 -19.69
N GLU A 417 3.65 -5.63 -20.16
CA GLU A 417 4.11 -5.81 -21.55
C GLU A 417 3.29 -6.88 -22.28
N ASP A 418 3.28 -6.86 -23.61
CA ASP A 418 2.52 -7.82 -24.43
C ASP A 418 3.14 -9.22 -24.43
N GLU A 419 4.47 -9.31 -24.33
CA GLU A 419 5.17 -10.57 -24.16
C GLU A 419 6.40 -10.41 -23.27
N MET A 420 6.76 -11.45 -22.54
CA MET A 420 7.89 -11.42 -21.60
C MET A 420 8.58 -12.78 -21.54
N THR A 421 9.91 -12.75 -21.53
CA THR A 421 10.76 -13.96 -21.42
C THR A 421 11.79 -13.80 -20.31
N ASN A 422 12.39 -12.61 -20.21
CA ASN A 422 13.23 -12.20 -19.09
C ASN A 422 12.31 -11.50 -18.09
N ILE A 423 11.97 -12.17 -17.00
CA ILE A 423 11.08 -11.59 -15.98
C ILE A 423 11.94 -10.77 -15.02
N PRO A 424 11.81 -9.43 -14.95
CA PRO A 424 12.61 -8.61 -14.05
C PRO A 424 12.49 -9.08 -12.59
N PHE A 425 13.55 -8.93 -11.80
CA PHE A 425 13.60 -9.48 -10.43
C PHE A 425 12.44 -9.01 -9.54
N ASN A 426 12.06 -7.74 -9.66
CA ASN A 426 10.98 -7.09 -8.90
C ASN A 426 9.63 -7.08 -9.63
N TYR A 427 9.51 -7.77 -10.77
CA TYR A 427 8.29 -7.74 -11.57
C TYR A 427 7.11 -8.39 -10.84
N LYS A 428 6.00 -7.66 -10.80
CA LYS A 428 4.66 -8.15 -10.50
C LYS A 428 3.70 -7.59 -11.54
N ASP A 429 2.62 -8.29 -11.81
CA ASP A 429 1.57 -7.72 -12.67
C ASP A 429 0.75 -6.66 -11.92
N LYS A 430 -0.14 -5.96 -12.64
CA LYS A 430 -0.96 -4.86 -12.09
C LYS A 430 -1.82 -5.27 -10.89
N ARG A 431 -2.16 -6.55 -10.76
CA ARG A 431 -3.00 -7.07 -9.67
C ARG A 431 -2.22 -7.89 -8.64
N ASN A 432 -0.91 -8.06 -8.83
CA ASN A 432 -0.05 -8.97 -8.09
C ASN A 432 -0.64 -10.40 -8.05
N TYR A 433 -1.12 -10.90 -9.19
CA TYR A 433 -1.90 -12.14 -9.29
C TYR A 433 -1.15 -13.28 -10.00
N ASP A 434 -0.95 -13.20 -11.32
CA ASP A 434 -0.26 -14.21 -12.14
C ASP A 434 1.25 -14.16 -11.94
N PHE A 435 1.78 -12.94 -11.78
CA PHE A 435 3.15 -12.68 -11.36
C PHE A 435 3.08 -12.00 -10.00
N LYS A 436 3.14 -12.81 -8.95
CA LYS A 436 2.99 -12.34 -7.58
C LYS A 436 4.32 -12.28 -6.86
N VAL A 437 4.56 -11.14 -6.22
CA VAL A 437 5.69 -10.89 -5.33
C VAL A 437 5.19 -10.70 -3.90
N ILE A 438 5.76 -11.46 -2.98
CA ILE A 438 5.60 -11.30 -1.53
C ILE A 438 7.00 -11.37 -0.94
N ASP A 439 7.60 -10.24 -0.62
CA ASP A 439 9.01 -10.15 -0.18
C ASP A 439 9.94 -10.91 -1.14
N ASN A 440 10.59 -11.98 -0.66
CA ASN A 440 11.48 -12.83 -1.46
C ASN A 440 10.76 -13.96 -2.20
N LEU A 441 9.47 -14.17 -1.96
CA LEU A 441 8.68 -15.19 -2.65
C LEU A 441 8.23 -14.67 -4.02
N ARG A 442 8.36 -15.53 -5.02
CA ARG A 442 7.75 -15.38 -6.34
C ARG A 442 6.71 -16.47 -6.51
N ILE A 443 5.53 -16.13 -7.01
CA ILE A 443 4.50 -17.09 -7.41
C ILE A 443 4.11 -16.79 -8.85
N LEU A 444 4.19 -17.82 -9.69
CA LEU A 444 3.86 -17.76 -11.10
C LEU A 444 2.69 -18.70 -11.38
N HIS A 445 1.66 -18.17 -12.05
CA HIS A 445 0.57 -18.97 -12.59
C HIS A 445 0.85 -19.38 -14.03
N PHE A 446 0.39 -20.58 -14.41
CA PHE A 446 0.40 -21.05 -15.79
C PHE A 446 -0.94 -21.67 -16.18
N TYR A 447 -1.33 -21.40 -17.41
CA TYR A 447 -2.61 -21.84 -18.00
C TYR A 447 -2.45 -22.98 -19.03
N ASP A 448 -1.38 -23.77 -18.88
CA ASP A 448 -1.12 -24.96 -19.68
C ASP A 448 -1.02 -26.17 -18.73
N SER A 449 -2.03 -27.02 -18.76
CA SER A 449 -2.12 -28.21 -17.91
C SER A 449 -1.15 -29.32 -18.30
N SER A 450 -0.45 -29.20 -19.44
CA SER A 450 0.57 -30.16 -19.86
C SER A 450 1.93 -29.96 -19.17
N ILE A 451 2.09 -28.89 -18.39
CA ILE A 451 3.31 -28.61 -17.62
C ILE A 451 3.46 -29.62 -16.49
N THR A 452 4.53 -30.41 -16.54
CA THR A 452 4.89 -31.38 -15.49
C THR A 452 6.22 -31.04 -14.83
N ARG A 453 7.06 -30.24 -15.49
CA ARG A 453 8.37 -29.83 -14.99
C ARG A 453 8.66 -28.37 -15.33
N LEU A 454 9.14 -27.63 -14.34
CA LEU A 454 9.60 -26.25 -14.47
C LEU A 454 11.05 -26.13 -14.02
N LYS A 455 11.80 -25.28 -14.72
CA LYS A 455 13.18 -24.90 -14.36
C LYS A 455 13.26 -23.39 -14.28
N VAL A 456 13.84 -22.84 -13.22
CA VAL A 456 14.06 -21.40 -13.04
C VAL A 456 15.55 -21.11 -12.96
N VAL A 457 16.01 -20.12 -13.72
CA VAL A 457 17.41 -19.65 -13.71
C VAL A 457 17.43 -18.15 -13.43
N MET A 458 18.16 -17.74 -12.39
CA MET A 458 18.41 -16.32 -12.13
C MET A 458 19.53 -15.84 -13.04
N VAL A 459 19.39 -14.62 -13.53
CA VAL A 459 20.37 -13.96 -14.40
C VAL A 459 20.68 -12.57 -13.84
N TYR A 460 21.96 -12.21 -13.88
CA TYR A 460 22.43 -10.85 -13.62
C TYR A 460 23.26 -10.37 -14.80
N GLU A 461 22.97 -9.18 -15.31
CA GLU A 461 23.69 -8.57 -16.42
C GLU A 461 24.24 -7.20 -16.02
N SER A 462 25.56 -7.05 -16.01
CA SER A 462 26.24 -5.76 -15.76
C SER A 462 27.45 -5.63 -16.66
N ASP A 463 27.66 -4.43 -17.19
CA ASP A 463 28.86 -4.07 -17.97
C ASP A 463 29.13 -5.02 -19.14
N GLY A 464 28.05 -5.46 -19.81
CA GLY A 464 28.11 -6.39 -20.94
C GLY A 464 28.44 -7.83 -20.58
N LYS A 465 28.57 -8.17 -19.28
CA LYS A 465 28.74 -9.53 -18.79
C LYS A 465 27.43 -10.09 -18.29
N LYS A 466 27.22 -11.38 -18.53
CA LYS A 466 26.06 -12.15 -18.10
C LYS A 466 26.49 -13.26 -17.15
N TYR A 467 25.79 -13.35 -16.03
CA TYR A 467 26.00 -14.35 -15.00
C TYR A 467 24.68 -15.09 -14.76
N SER A 468 24.74 -16.41 -14.63
CA SER A 468 23.54 -17.24 -14.43
C SER A 468 23.73 -18.14 -13.21
N SER A 469 22.68 -18.31 -12.43
CA SER A 469 22.68 -19.26 -11.32
C SER A 469 22.69 -20.70 -11.81
N GLU A 470 23.01 -21.65 -10.92
CA GLU A 470 22.54 -23.01 -11.11
C GLU A 470 21.00 -23.03 -11.18
N PRO A 471 20.39 -23.96 -11.93
CA PRO A 471 18.95 -24.01 -12.10
C PRO A 471 18.24 -24.57 -10.87
N MET A 472 17.13 -23.93 -10.49
CA MET A 472 16.14 -24.55 -9.62
C MET A 472 15.18 -25.39 -10.49
N VAL A 473 14.86 -26.61 -10.06
CA VAL A 473 13.98 -27.53 -10.80
C VAL A 473 12.82 -27.93 -9.91
N ALA A 474 11.61 -27.84 -10.45
CA ALA A 474 10.37 -28.29 -9.83
C ALA A 474 9.66 -29.29 -10.75
N THR A 475 9.13 -30.36 -10.18
CA THR A 475 8.38 -31.40 -10.89
C THR A 475 7.07 -31.66 -10.17
N LEU A 476 5.97 -31.80 -10.90
CA LEU A 476 4.73 -32.28 -10.31
C LEU A 476 4.91 -33.74 -9.87
N PRO A 477 4.36 -34.13 -8.71
CA PRO A 477 4.27 -35.53 -8.35
C PRO A 477 3.37 -36.25 -9.36
N THR A 478 3.89 -37.30 -9.99
CA THR A 478 3.11 -38.19 -10.84
C THR A 478 2.52 -39.30 -9.98
N ASP A 479 1.20 -39.43 -9.90
CA ASP A 479 0.51 -40.58 -9.29
C ASP A 479 0.65 -41.89 -10.12
N GLY A 480 1.63 -41.95 -11.04
CA GLY A 480 1.89 -43.08 -11.93
C GLY A 480 3.20 -43.77 -11.62
N ILE A 481 3.21 -45.10 -11.63
CA ILE A 481 4.43 -45.92 -11.57
C ILE A 481 5.27 -45.62 -12.83
N GLU A 482 6.39 -44.91 -12.67
CA GLU A 482 7.24 -44.48 -13.79
C GLU A 482 7.93 -45.66 -14.53
N SER A 483 8.06 -46.83 -13.89
CA SER A 483 8.44 -48.08 -14.54
C SER A 483 8.25 -49.30 -13.63
N ALA A 484 7.82 -50.44 -14.19
CA ALA A 484 7.90 -51.75 -13.54
C ALA A 484 9.06 -52.54 -14.15
N ASN A 485 10.15 -52.71 -13.39
CA ASN A 485 11.25 -53.58 -13.78
C ASN A 485 10.80 -55.06 -13.69
N PHE A 486 10.38 -55.65 -14.81
CA PHE A 486 10.14 -57.09 -14.88
C PHE A 486 11.47 -57.82 -15.04
N ASN A 487 11.88 -58.57 -14.03
CA ASN A 487 13.04 -59.44 -14.09
C ASN A 487 12.78 -60.55 -15.12
N LYS A 488 13.54 -60.60 -16.23
CA LYS A 488 13.36 -61.52 -17.38
C LYS A 488 13.80 -62.98 -17.10
N THR A 489 13.77 -63.42 -15.84
CA THR A 489 14.02 -64.82 -15.49
C THR A 489 12.69 -65.56 -15.47
N THR A 490 12.29 -66.11 -16.62
CA THR A 490 11.03 -66.84 -16.74
C THR A 490 11.09 -68.11 -15.89
N THR A 491 10.33 -68.13 -14.79
CA THR A 491 10.15 -69.32 -13.95
C THR A 491 8.82 -69.96 -14.30
N GLU A 492 8.84 -71.26 -14.59
CA GLU A 492 7.64 -72.02 -14.95
C GLU A 492 7.09 -72.76 -13.73
N LYS A 493 5.77 -72.73 -13.58
CA LYS A 493 5.01 -73.58 -12.65
C LYS A 493 4.09 -74.49 -13.44
N TYR A 494 4.01 -75.75 -13.01
CA TYR A 494 3.22 -76.78 -13.67
C TYR A 494 1.94 -77.03 -12.89
N TYR A 495 0.85 -77.31 -13.62
CA TYR A 495 -0.46 -77.58 -13.05
C TYR A 495 -1.14 -78.73 -13.77
N THR A 496 -1.99 -79.47 -13.07
CA THR A 496 -2.97 -80.38 -13.67
C THR A 496 -4.11 -79.59 -14.32
N VAL A 497 -4.92 -80.25 -15.14
CA VAL A 497 -6.07 -79.61 -15.85
C VAL A 497 -7.15 -79.11 -14.90
N ASP A 498 -7.29 -79.70 -13.71
CA ASP A 498 -8.16 -79.25 -12.61
C ASP A 498 -7.52 -78.14 -11.75
N GLY A 499 -6.32 -77.65 -12.12
CA GLY A 499 -5.72 -76.45 -11.54
C GLY A 499 -4.84 -76.68 -10.30
N ARG A 500 -4.51 -77.93 -9.95
CA ARG A 500 -3.59 -78.22 -8.84
C ARG A 500 -2.14 -78.07 -9.28
N GLN A 501 -1.33 -77.38 -8.48
CA GLN A 501 0.09 -77.20 -8.79
C GLN A 501 0.86 -78.52 -8.58
N ILE A 502 1.71 -78.87 -9.54
CA ILE A 502 2.57 -80.05 -9.51
C ILE A 502 4.03 -79.61 -9.66
N GLN A 503 4.95 -80.37 -9.07
CA GLN A 503 6.37 -80.01 -9.09
C GLN A 503 7.08 -80.38 -10.41
N LYS A 504 6.52 -81.33 -11.16
CA LYS A 504 7.01 -81.76 -12.49
C LYS A 504 5.84 -82.22 -13.36
N LEU A 505 6.03 -82.19 -14.67
CA LEU A 505 5.03 -82.67 -15.62
C LEU A 505 4.70 -84.15 -15.38
N GLN A 506 3.42 -84.49 -15.47
CA GLN A 506 2.90 -85.85 -15.31
C GLN A 506 2.44 -86.41 -16.66
N LYS A 507 2.33 -87.74 -16.78
CA LYS A 507 1.78 -88.38 -17.98
C LYS A 507 0.33 -87.91 -18.20
N GLY A 508 0.01 -87.47 -19.41
CA GLY A 508 -1.25 -86.81 -19.76
C GLY A 508 -1.11 -85.30 -20.03
N LEU A 509 -2.23 -84.58 -20.05
CA LEU A 509 -2.28 -83.14 -20.32
C LEU A 509 -1.92 -82.32 -19.07
N ASN A 510 -0.99 -81.39 -19.22
CA ASN A 510 -0.52 -80.48 -18.17
C ASN A 510 -0.66 -79.04 -18.63
N ILE A 511 -0.81 -78.11 -17.68
CA ILE A 511 -0.81 -76.66 -17.91
C ILE A 511 0.48 -76.08 -17.35
N ILE A 512 1.23 -75.34 -18.16
CA ILE A 512 2.43 -74.63 -17.74
C ILE A 512 2.13 -73.14 -17.73
N LYS A 513 2.40 -72.48 -16.60
CA LYS A 513 2.32 -71.03 -16.44
C LYS A 513 3.71 -70.46 -16.20
N SER A 514 4.07 -69.46 -16.98
CA SER A 514 5.33 -68.75 -16.89
C SER A 514 5.17 -67.46 -16.08
N SER A 515 6.23 -67.01 -15.41
CA SER A 515 6.23 -65.73 -14.68
C SER A 515 6.06 -64.50 -15.59
N ASP A 516 6.21 -64.65 -16.90
CA ASP A 516 5.90 -63.61 -17.91
C ASP A 516 4.39 -63.53 -18.28
N GLY A 517 3.55 -64.33 -17.61
CA GLY A 517 2.10 -64.36 -17.82
C GLY A 517 1.63 -65.31 -18.93
N SER A 518 2.53 -65.91 -19.70
CA SER A 518 2.16 -66.89 -20.72
C SER A 518 1.67 -68.20 -20.10
N THR A 519 0.68 -68.84 -20.74
CA THR A 519 0.14 -70.15 -20.34
C THR A 519 0.07 -71.07 -21.54
N ARG A 520 0.58 -72.30 -21.42
CA ARG A 520 0.52 -73.32 -22.49
C ARG A 520 0.11 -74.69 -21.96
N LYS A 521 -0.45 -75.52 -22.85
CA LYS A 521 -0.84 -76.89 -22.56
C LYS A 521 0.15 -77.88 -23.18
N VAL A 522 0.60 -78.87 -22.43
CA VAL A 522 1.60 -79.87 -22.88
C VAL A 522 1.10 -81.27 -22.54
N VAL A 523 1.12 -82.17 -23.52
CA VAL A 523 0.81 -83.59 -23.32
C VAL A 523 2.12 -84.37 -23.20
N VAL A 524 2.32 -85.04 -22.07
CA VAL A 524 3.43 -85.97 -21.86
C VAL A 524 2.90 -87.40 -22.06
N LYS A 525 3.47 -88.14 -22.99
CA LYS A 525 3.03 -89.51 -23.34
C LYS A 525 3.51 -90.57 -22.36
#